data_AF-A0A5M8RXF1-F1
#
_entry.id   AF-A0A5M8RXF1-F1
#
_cell.length_a   1.000
_cell.length_b   1.000
_cell.length_c   1.000
_cell.angle_alpha   90.00
_cell.angle_beta   90.00
_cell.angle_gamma   90.00
#
_symmetry.space_group_name_H-M   'P 1'
#
loop_
_entity.id
_entity.type
_entity.pdbx_description
1 polymer ?
#
loop_
_entity_poly.entity_id
_entity_poly.type
_entity_poly.pdbx_seq_one_letter_code
_entity_poly.pdbx_strand_id
1 'polypeptide(L)'
;MPKSLFQRLRDQHCINELKVCQMDRALKQSLDDDELKIIKAKYLSSKKIKDIEVYMEMGLKKDKYYQIKRQAIDNLATALGII
;
A
#
# COMPACT_ATOMS: atom_id res chain seq x y z
N MET A 1 -23.32 -0.56 35.95
CA MET A 1 -23.28 0.00 34.58
C MET A 1 -21.85 -0.05 34.05
N PRO A 2 -21.48 -0.96 33.12
CA PRO A 2 -20.09 -1.12 32.71
C PRO A 2 -19.76 -0.11 31.60
N LYS A 3 -19.42 1.13 31.99
CA LYS A 3 -18.85 2.12 31.06
C LYS A 3 -17.44 1.72 30.56
N SER A 4 -16.80 0.72 31.17
CA SER A 4 -15.41 0.32 30.91
C SER A 4 -15.20 -0.65 29.74
N LEU A 5 -16.23 -1.39 29.30
CA LEU A 5 -16.11 -2.33 28.17
C LEU A 5 -15.90 -1.59 26.83
N PHE A 6 -16.49 -0.40 26.67
CA PHE A 6 -16.36 0.42 25.46
C PHE A 6 -15.10 1.28 25.40
N GLN A 7 -14.43 1.50 26.54
CA GLN A 7 -13.16 2.24 26.56
C GLN A 7 -12.03 1.41 25.92
N ARG A 8 -12.04 0.09 26.11
CA ARG A 8 -11.09 -0.85 25.48
C ARG A 8 -11.24 -0.94 23.96
N LEU A 9 -12.44 -0.73 23.43
CA LEU A 9 -12.67 -0.61 21.98
C LEU A 9 -12.07 0.68 21.38
N ARG A 10 -11.76 1.66 22.25
CA ARG A 10 -11.06 2.91 21.90
C ARG A 10 -9.58 2.85 22.27
N ASP A 11 -9.04 1.65 22.48
CA ASP A 11 -7.61 1.48 22.64
C ASP A 11 -6.92 1.82 21.31
N GLN A 12 -6.10 2.87 21.34
CA GLN A 12 -5.34 3.33 20.20
C GLN A 12 -4.43 2.22 19.65
N HIS A 13 -4.01 1.28 20.50
CA HIS A 13 -3.23 0.12 20.09
C HIS A 13 -4.02 -0.79 19.15
N CYS A 14 -5.23 -1.22 19.54
CA CYS A 14 -6.09 -2.05 18.69
C CYS A 14 -6.44 -1.36 17.36
N ILE A 15 -6.69 -0.04 17.38
CA ILE A 15 -6.95 0.72 16.15
C ILE A 15 -5.70 0.72 15.23
N ASN A 16 -4.51 0.88 15.80
CA ASN A 16 -3.27 0.86 15.03
C ASN A 16 -2.99 -0.53 14.46
N GLU A 17 -3.23 -1.60 15.21
CA GLU A 17 -3.11 -2.98 14.72
C GLU A 17 -4.06 -3.24 13.55
N LEU A 18 -5.33 -2.82 13.66
CA LEU A 18 -6.29 -2.96 12.56
C LEU A 18 -5.85 -2.22 11.30
N LYS A 19 -5.28 -1.01 11.43
CA LYS A 19 -4.71 -0.26 10.30
C LYS A 19 -3.55 -1.03 9.65
N VAL A 20 -2.65 -1.60 10.45
CA VAL A 20 -1.54 -2.40 9.95
C VAL A 20 -2.06 -3.63 9.19
N CYS A 21 -3.03 -4.35 9.76
CA CYS A 21 -3.65 -5.50 9.09
C CYS A 21 -4.34 -5.11 7.78
N GLN A 22 -5.02 -3.96 7.74
CA GLN A 22 -5.68 -3.48 6.53
C GLN A 22 -4.65 -3.13 5.44
N MET A 23 -3.56 -2.46 5.80
CA MET A 23 -2.46 -2.14 4.88
C MET A 23 -1.76 -3.40 4.37
N ASP A 24 -1.44 -4.35 5.25
CA ASP A 24 -0.80 -5.61 4.90
C ASP A 24 -1.68 -6.43 3.92
N ARG A 25 -2.99 -6.49 4.19
CA ARG A 25 -3.95 -7.16 3.30
C ARG A 25 -4.01 -6.49 1.93
N ALA A 26 -4.11 -5.15 1.88
CA ALA A 26 -4.16 -4.41 0.62
C ALA A 26 -2.89 -4.64 -0.22
N LEU A 27 -1.71 -4.62 0.41
CA LEU A 27 -0.44 -4.87 -0.28
C LEU A 27 -0.32 -6.31 -0.80
N LYS A 28 -0.89 -7.30 -0.10
CA LYS A 28 -0.77 -8.72 -0.47
C LYS A 28 -1.83 -9.21 -1.46
N GLN A 29 -3.02 -8.61 -1.45
CA GLN A 29 -4.17 -9.17 -2.17
C GLN A 29 -4.65 -8.28 -3.32
N SER A 30 -4.26 -7.01 -3.34
CA SER A 30 -4.77 -6.04 -4.32
C SER A 30 -3.74 -5.63 -5.37
N LEU A 31 -2.52 -6.15 -5.27
CA LEU A 31 -1.42 -5.82 -6.19
C LEU A 31 -0.85 -7.08 -6.84
N ASP A 32 -0.55 -7.00 -8.12
CA ASP A 32 0.30 -8.00 -8.78
C ASP A 32 1.79 -7.80 -8.46
N ASP A 33 2.65 -8.70 -8.94
CA ASP A 33 4.09 -8.69 -8.63
C ASP A 33 4.81 -7.43 -9.13
N ASP A 34 4.42 -6.89 -10.30
CA ASP A 34 5.05 -5.71 -10.88
C ASP A 34 4.56 -4.44 -10.17
N GLU A 35 3.26 -4.37 -9.88
CA GLU A 35 2.65 -3.32 -9.06
C GLU A 35 3.30 -3.28 -7.67
N LEU A 36 3.43 -4.43 -7.00
CA LEU A 36 4.02 -4.54 -5.67
C LEU A 36 5.50 -4.12 -5.67
N LYS A 37 6.27 -4.51 -6.70
CA LYS A 37 7.66 -4.05 -6.86
C LYS A 37 7.74 -2.54 -6.97
N ILE A 38 6.90 -1.92 -7.82
CA ILE A 38 6.88 -0.46 -7.99
C ILE A 38 6.51 0.22 -6.67
N ILE A 39 5.46 -0.26 -5.98
CA ILE A 39 5.02 0.32 -4.71
C ILE A 39 6.11 0.22 -3.64
N LYS A 40 6.77 -0.95 -3.52
CA LYS A 40 7.88 -1.15 -2.59
C LYS A 40 9.05 -0.21 -2.87
N ALA A 41 9.48 -0.13 -4.13
CA ALA A 41 10.63 0.68 -4.53
C ALA A 41 10.36 2.18 -4.33
N LYS A 42 9.13 2.64 -4.60
CA LYS A 42 8.81 4.07 -4.61
C LYS A 42 8.29 4.63 -3.29
N TYR A 43 7.59 3.83 -2.49
CA TYR A 43 6.82 4.33 -1.34
C TYR A 43 7.14 3.62 -0.03
N LEU A 44 7.58 2.35 -0.06
CA LEU A 44 7.86 1.57 1.16
C LEU A 44 9.36 1.40 1.45
N SER A 45 10.22 1.92 0.57
CA SER A 45 11.67 1.95 0.75
C SER A 45 12.11 3.33 1.26
N SER A 46 13.09 3.34 2.16
CA SER A 46 13.76 4.57 2.60
C SER A 46 14.66 5.18 1.53
N LYS A 47 15.00 4.42 0.48
CA LYS A 47 15.84 4.89 -0.63
C LYS A 47 14.99 5.67 -1.64
N LYS A 48 15.41 6.89 -1.96
CA LYS A 48 14.82 7.68 -3.05
C LYS A 48 15.41 7.25 -4.39
N ILE A 49 14.74 6.32 -5.07
CA ILE A 49 15.12 5.84 -6.40
C ILE A 49 14.32 6.62 -7.46
N LYS A 50 14.95 7.04 -8.56
CA LYS A 50 14.24 7.73 -9.65
C LYS A 50 13.35 6.77 -10.43
N ASP A 51 12.26 7.27 -11.00
CA ASP A 51 11.34 6.45 -11.79
C ASP A 51 12.05 5.76 -12.96
N ILE A 52 13.04 6.44 -13.58
CA ILE A 52 13.88 5.86 -14.64
C ILE A 52 14.70 4.66 -14.20
N GLU A 53 15.26 4.70 -12.99
CA GLU A 53 16.04 3.57 -12.48
C GLU A 53 15.12 2.36 -12.26
N VAL A 54 13.91 2.57 -11.73
CA VAL A 54 12.93 1.50 -11.49
C VAL A 54 12.48 0.84 -12.79
N TYR A 55 12.04 1.61 -13.79
CA TYR A 55 11.56 0.98 -15.03
C TYR A 55 12.68 0.39 -15.87
N MET A 56 13.90 0.91 -15.79
CA MET A 56 15.07 0.31 -16.45
C MET A 56 15.44 -1.03 -15.80
N GLU A 57 15.46 -1.11 -14.46
CA GLU A 57 15.74 -2.35 -13.73
C GLU A 57 14.67 -3.42 -14.00
N MET A 58 13.41 -3.01 -14.14
CA MET A 58 12.31 -3.90 -14.48
C MET A 58 12.22 -4.23 -15.99
N GLY A 59 13.07 -3.65 -16.84
CA GLY A 59 13.00 -3.85 -18.30
C GLY A 59 11.73 -3.29 -18.94
N LEU A 60 11.08 -2.30 -18.31
CA LEU A 60 9.82 -1.70 -18.74
C LEU A 60 10.06 -0.44 -19.57
N LYS A 61 9.20 -0.23 -20.57
CA LYS A 61 9.06 1.08 -21.21
C LYS A 61 8.42 2.07 -20.23
N LYS A 62 8.80 3.35 -20.34
CA LYS A 62 8.28 4.46 -19.52
C LYS A 62 6.75 4.45 -19.42
N ASP A 63 6.04 4.34 -20.54
CA ASP A 63 4.57 4.42 -20.55
C ASP A 63 3.93 3.24 -19.81
N LYS A 64 4.47 2.04 -20.01
CA LYS A 64 4.00 0.84 -19.31
C LYS A 64 4.23 0.96 -17.80
N TYR A 65 5.37 1.49 -17.37
CA TYR A 65 5.63 1.77 -15.96
C TYR A 65 4.59 2.71 -15.35
N TYR A 66 4.26 3.82 -16.01
CA TYR A 66 3.25 4.76 -15.47
C TYR A 66 1.84 4.18 -15.47
N GLN A 67 1.49 3.30 -16.42
CA GLN A 67 0.23 2.57 -16.40
C GLN A 67 0.14 1.65 -15.18
N ILE A 68 1.15 0.80 -14.96
CA ILE A 68 1.19 -0.13 -13.82
C ILE A 68 1.20 0.65 -12.50
N LYS A 69 2.02 1.70 -12.39
CA LYS A 69 2.08 2.56 -11.20
C LYS A 69 0.73 3.17 -10.86
N ARG A 70 -0.01 3.66 -11.87
CA ARG A 70 -1.35 4.22 -11.67
C ARG A 70 -2.33 3.14 -11.20
N GLN A 71 -2.36 1.99 -11.89
CA GLN A 71 -3.24 0.88 -11.54
C GLN A 71 -3.00 0.40 -10.10
N ALA A 72 -1.74 0.27 -9.69
CA ALA A 72 -1.37 -0.09 -8.31
C ALA A 72 -1.95 0.89 -7.27
N ILE A 73 -1.89 2.19 -7.54
CA ILE A 73 -2.43 3.22 -6.64
C ILE A 73 -3.96 3.13 -6.57
N ASP A 74 -4.62 2.95 -7.71
CA ASP A 74 -6.08 2.83 -7.78
C ASP A 74 -6.57 1.55 -7.06
N ASN A 75 -5.85 0.43 -7.21
CA ASN A 75 -6.13 -0.82 -6.51
C ASN A 75 -5.98 -0.65 -4.99
N LEU A 76 -4.91 0.02 -4.53
CA LEU A 76 -4.72 0.32 -3.11
C LEU A 76 -5.81 1.24 -2.56
N ALA A 77 -6.17 2.29 -3.31
CA ALA A 77 -7.21 3.22 -2.91
C ALA A 77 -8.55 2.49 -2.71
N THR A 78 -8.90 1.61 -3.64
CA THR A 78 -10.10 0.76 -3.56
C THR A 78 -10.04 -0.19 -2.36
N ALA A 79 -8.93 -0.91 -2.18
CA ALA A 79 -8.76 -1.89 -1.09
C ALA A 79 -8.76 -1.27 0.31
N LEU A 80 -8.30 -0.02 0.42
CA LEU A 80 -8.29 0.75 1.65
C LEU A 80 -9.59 1.53 1.87
N GLY A 81 -10.52 1.52 0.92
CA GLY A 81 -11.80 2.24 1.01
C GLY A 81 -11.65 3.76 0.97
N ILE A 82 -10.67 4.26 0.22
CA ILE A 82 -10.44 5.71 0.03
C ILE A 82 -11.35 6.27 -1.07
N ILE A 83 -11.74 5.43 -2.03
CA ILE A 83 -12.64 5.75 -3.15
C ILE A 83 -13.74 4.70 -3.30
#